data_AF-A0A3N5MRR3-F1
#
_entry.id   AF-A0A3N5MRR3-F1
#
_cell.length_a   1.000
_cell.length_b   1.000
_cell.length_c   1.000
_cell.angle_alpha   90.00
_cell.angle_beta   90.00
_cell.angle_gamma   90.00
#
_symmetry.space_group_name_H-M   'P 1'
#
loop_
_entity.id
_entity.type
_entity.pdbx_description
1 polymer ?
#
loop_
_entity_poly.entity_id
_entity_poly.type
_entity_poly.pdbx_seq_one_letter_code
_entity_poly.pdbx_strand_id
1 'polypeptide(L)'
;SAQEMCERAGLKGTLKVRGLSADDIKKLLAAMQDVAVPAPPTTQCLSPIGEELIRRGLEKEFQMDFVAARTRPSSVFSGHSFMVEAAIGYGGRLPAEGNAILLRFANRVPLMYQQGACAITECVTGINWKLYNISQAGGFPTGPVLILVHVASTNVPFTSESKDAVAGIPEIEKEITLALQDLGRELKNFVSRRDKSKLAEDRARAVCAIIPEIAEKVSEIVEKPLVDTSPIEGKLMRKLIAKKATRDGRVTIELNNYTTQDAEVSVYEISPDNAADAVPMADFVSDMDGQFTKVWKATIPPREVWRVSYTGKGGGLLDIRGIEDAKKMVVDLDV
;
A
#
# COMPACT_ATOMS: atom_id res chain seq x y z
N SER A 1 40.51 21.25 8.64
CA SER A 1 40.80 20.12 7.74
C SER A 1 42.16 20.28 7.04
N ALA A 2 42.38 21.29 6.19
CA ALA A 2 43.64 21.39 5.44
C ALA A 2 44.89 21.52 6.32
N GLN A 3 44.85 22.40 7.34
CA GLN A 3 45.98 22.56 8.27
C GLN A 3 46.23 21.28 9.10
N GLU A 4 45.16 20.63 9.56
CA GLU A 4 45.23 19.35 10.29
C GLU A 4 45.88 18.24 9.45
N MET A 5 45.55 18.14 8.15
CA MET A 5 46.18 17.19 7.23
C MET A 5 47.68 17.46 7.07
N CYS A 6 48.07 18.75 6.96
CA CYS A 6 49.48 19.13 6.89
C CYS A 6 50.23 18.79 8.19
N GLU A 7 49.62 19.06 9.35
CA GLU A 7 50.18 18.76 10.66
C GLU A 7 50.37 17.25 10.87
N ARG A 8 49.37 16.42 10.56
CA ARG A 8 49.50 14.95 10.64
C ARG A 8 50.54 14.39 9.66
N ALA A 9 50.65 14.98 8.47
CA ALA A 9 51.65 14.57 7.49
C ALA A 9 53.09 15.02 7.86
N GLY A 10 53.26 15.87 8.88
CA GLY A 10 54.55 16.48 9.22
C GLY A 10 55.05 17.47 8.17
N LEU A 11 54.13 18.05 7.38
CA LEU A 11 54.44 18.95 6.29
C LEU A 11 54.05 20.39 6.64
N LYS A 12 54.87 21.35 6.21
CA LYS A 12 54.51 22.78 6.32
C LYS A 12 53.42 23.10 5.29
N GLY A 13 52.31 23.70 5.72
CA GLY A 13 51.23 24.12 4.81
C GLY A 13 51.64 25.14 3.74
N THR A 14 52.80 25.78 3.89
CA THR A 14 53.38 26.72 2.91
C THR A 14 54.33 26.06 1.91
N LEU A 15 54.57 24.75 2.00
CA LEU A 15 55.48 24.04 1.11
C LEU A 15 54.92 24.03 -0.33
N LYS A 16 55.77 24.24 -1.33
CA LYS A 16 55.34 24.17 -2.73
C LYS A 16 55.06 22.72 -3.12
N VAL A 17 53.86 22.44 -3.62
CA VAL A 17 53.41 21.10 -4.05
C VAL A 17 54.37 20.45 -5.05
N ARG A 18 54.93 21.22 -6.00
CA ARG A 18 55.90 20.71 -7.00
C ARG A 18 57.21 20.17 -6.38
N GLY A 19 57.52 20.52 -5.13
CA GLY A 19 58.73 20.10 -4.44
C GLY A 19 58.54 18.91 -3.49
N LEU A 20 57.35 18.31 -3.43
CA LEU A 20 57.08 17.16 -2.56
C LEU A 20 57.79 15.92 -3.09
N SER A 21 58.51 15.23 -2.20
CA SER A 21 59.09 13.93 -2.51
C SER A 21 58.01 12.84 -2.55
N ALA A 22 58.34 11.67 -3.12
CA ALA A 22 57.42 10.53 -3.12
C ALA A 22 57.01 10.09 -1.70
N ASP A 23 57.92 10.23 -0.72
CA ASP A 23 57.62 9.90 0.67
C ASP A 23 56.73 10.95 1.34
N ASP A 24 56.88 12.23 1.00
CA ASP A 24 55.98 13.28 1.47
C ASP A 24 54.56 13.07 0.92
N ILE A 25 54.43 12.64 -0.34
CA ILE A 25 53.13 12.33 -0.96
C ILE A 25 52.47 11.15 -0.24
N LYS A 26 53.22 10.09 0.11
CA LYS A 26 52.69 8.96 0.88
C LYS A 26 52.21 9.38 2.27
N LYS A 27 52.98 10.22 2.98
CA LYS A 27 52.58 10.77 4.29
C LYS A 27 51.33 11.62 4.19
N LEU A 28 51.24 12.47 3.15
CA LEU A 28 50.07 13.30 2.91
C LEU A 28 48.83 12.45 2.59
N LEU A 29 48.98 11.42 1.74
CA LEU A 29 47.89 10.50 1.41
C LEU A 29 47.35 9.78 2.65
N ALA A 30 48.24 9.27 3.51
CA ALA A 30 47.84 8.63 4.76
C ALA A 30 47.10 9.62 5.69
N ALA A 31 47.60 10.85 5.81
CA ALA A 31 46.93 11.90 6.60
C ALA A 31 45.55 12.26 6.02
N MET A 32 45.40 12.30 4.70
CA MET A 32 44.12 12.57 4.04
C MET A 32 43.09 11.45 4.22
N GLN A 33 43.53 10.19 4.34
CA GLN A 33 42.64 9.04 4.60
C GLN A 33 42.16 8.99 6.06
N ASP A 34 42.93 9.56 6.97
CA ASP A 34 42.68 9.52 8.43
C ASP A 34 41.84 10.73 8.91
N VAL A 35 42.00 11.90 8.28
CA VAL A 35 41.21 13.10 8.62
C VAL A 35 39.79 13.00 8.04
N ALA A 36 38.79 13.03 8.92
CA ALA A 36 37.39 13.02 8.53
C ALA A 36 36.99 14.34 7.84
N VAL A 37 36.70 14.26 6.54
CA VAL A 37 36.15 15.37 5.75
C VAL A 37 34.68 15.08 5.44
N PRO A 38 33.76 16.05 5.61
CA PRO A 38 32.38 15.89 5.22
C PRO A 38 32.25 15.54 3.72
N ALA A 39 31.30 14.69 3.39
CA ALA A 39 30.96 14.40 2.00
C ALA A 39 30.51 15.69 1.28
N PRO A 40 30.83 15.85 -0.01
CA PRO A 40 30.31 16.97 -0.80
C PRO A 40 28.78 16.90 -0.90
N PRO A 41 28.07 18.04 -0.95
CA PRO A 41 26.62 18.06 -1.12
C PRO A 41 26.19 17.36 -2.42
N THR A 42 25.16 16.52 -2.34
CA THR A 42 24.58 15.77 -3.48
C THR A 42 24.30 16.65 -4.70
N THR A 43 23.71 17.83 -4.48
CA THR A 43 23.27 18.74 -5.55
C THR A 43 24.41 19.32 -6.38
N GLN A 44 25.65 19.22 -5.91
CA GLN A 44 26.80 19.79 -6.58
C GLN A 44 27.48 18.81 -7.54
N CYS A 45 27.33 17.50 -7.33
CA CYS A 45 28.07 16.48 -8.08
C CYS A 45 27.23 15.30 -8.60
N LEU A 46 26.01 15.10 -8.11
CA LEU A 46 25.16 13.96 -8.48
C LEU A 46 23.80 14.41 -9.00
N SER A 47 23.18 13.58 -9.85
CA SER A 47 21.84 13.80 -10.39
C SER A 47 20.93 12.62 -10.05
N PRO A 48 20.32 12.60 -8.84
CA PRO A 48 19.36 11.55 -8.45
C PRO A 48 18.14 11.52 -9.36
N ILE A 49 17.38 10.43 -9.30
CA ILE A 49 16.04 10.34 -9.91
C ILE A 49 15.02 11.03 -8.98
N GLY A 50 15.12 10.79 -7.67
CA GLY A 50 14.23 11.31 -6.64
C GLY A 50 13.06 10.38 -6.31
N GLU A 51 12.70 10.32 -5.02
CA GLU A 51 11.66 9.43 -4.48
C GLU A 51 10.34 9.53 -5.25
N GLU A 52 9.88 10.75 -5.53
CA GLU A 52 8.60 10.99 -6.20
C GLU A 52 8.59 10.46 -7.64
N LEU A 53 9.68 10.69 -8.39
CA LEU A 53 9.77 10.24 -9.77
C LEU A 53 9.90 8.72 -9.86
N ILE A 54 10.63 8.09 -8.93
CA ILE A 54 10.71 6.63 -8.82
C ILE A 54 9.33 6.05 -8.53
N ARG A 55 8.61 6.61 -7.54
CA ARG A 55 7.26 6.16 -7.18
C ARG A 55 6.31 6.24 -8.37
N ARG A 56 6.21 7.41 -9.00
CA ARG A 56 5.32 7.63 -10.17
C ARG A 56 5.69 6.74 -11.35
N GLY A 57 6.98 6.49 -11.58
CA GLY A 57 7.44 5.57 -12.62
C GLY A 57 6.96 4.14 -12.36
N LEU A 58 7.09 3.67 -11.11
CA LEU A 58 6.65 2.34 -10.71
C LEU A 58 5.13 2.17 -10.74
N GLU A 59 4.36 3.16 -10.26
CA GLU A 59 2.89 3.14 -10.29
C GLU A 59 2.31 3.14 -11.70
N LYS A 60 3.01 3.78 -12.65
CA LYS A 60 2.59 3.81 -14.05
C LYS A 60 2.78 2.46 -14.73
N GLU A 61 3.91 1.81 -14.49
CA GLU A 61 4.28 0.55 -15.18
C GLU A 61 3.72 -0.69 -14.47
N PHE A 62 3.55 -0.64 -13.15
CA PHE A 62 3.10 -1.77 -12.33
C PHE A 62 1.87 -1.39 -11.50
N GLN A 63 0.82 -2.19 -11.62
CA GLN A 63 -0.36 -2.08 -10.73
C GLN A 63 -0.05 -2.77 -9.41
N MET A 64 0.24 -1.99 -8.38
CA MET A 64 0.61 -2.46 -7.04
C MET A 64 -0.32 -1.85 -5.99
N ASP A 65 -0.53 -2.56 -4.88
CA ASP A 65 -1.35 -2.05 -3.77
C ASP A 65 -0.57 -1.09 -2.87
N PHE A 66 0.75 -1.19 -2.89
CA PHE A 66 1.66 -0.40 -2.09
C PHE A 66 2.95 -0.11 -2.85
N VAL A 67 3.44 1.12 -2.73
CA VAL A 67 4.75 1.54 -3.22
C VAL A 67 5.35 2.57 -2.28
N ALA A 68 6.64 2.45 -2.00
CA ALA A 68 7.41 3.45 -1.26
C ALA A 68 8.81 3.57 -1.87
N ALA A 69 9.37 4.77 -1.84
CA ALA A 69 10.72 5.07 -2.33
C ALA A 69 11.49 5.87 -1.28
N ARG A 70 12.81 5.69 -1.20
CA ARG A 70 13.71 6.40 -0.29
C ARG A 70 14.99 6.80 -1.00
N THR A 71 15.40 8.05 -0.84
CA THR A 71 16.67 8.59 -1.31
C THR A 71 17.55 8.88 -0.10
N ARG A 72 18.67 8.15 0.02
CA ARG A 72 19.64 8.32 1.12
C ARG A 72 20.50 9.57 0.89
N PRO A 73 21.04 10.18 1.97
CA PRO A 73 22.04 11.24 1.82
C PRO A 73 23.29 10.75 1.08
N SER A 74 24.05 11.66 0.46
CA SER A 74 25.32 11.28 -0.18
C SER A 74 26.31 10.72 0.84
N SER A 75 27.11 9.77 0.36
CA SER A 75 28.28 9.24 1.04
C SER A 75 29.46 9.25 0.08
N VAL A 76 30.64 8.88 0.56
CA VAL A 76 31.87 8.85 -0.24
C VAL A 76 32.54 7.49 -0.07
N PHE A 77 33.01 6.91 -1.15
CA PHE A 77 33.93 5.77 -1.13
C PHE A 77 35.15 6.13 -1.97
N SER A 78 36.36 5.90 -1.46
CA SER A 78 37.63 6.17 -2.20
C SER A 78 37.69 7.54 -2.90
N GLY A 79 37.10 8.59 -2.30
CA GLY A 79 37.04 9.94 -2.87
C GLY A 79 35.93 10.17 -3.91
N HIS A 80 35.17 9.16 -4.29
CA HIS A 80 34.00 9.27 -5.16
C HIS A 80 32.72 9.43 -4.36
N SER A 81 32.00 10.53 -4.59
CA SER A 81 30.68 10.73 -4.00
C SER A 81 29.67 9.81 -4.66
N PHE A 82 28.85 9.16 -3.85
CA PHE A 82 27.74 8.33 -4.29
C PHE A 82 26.48 8.58 -3.46
N MET A 83 25.35 8.13 -3.97
CA MET A 83 24.09 8.07 -3.26
C MET A 83 23.29 6.85 -3.69
N VAL A 84 22.39 6.40 -2.82
CA VAL A 84 21.54 5.25 -3.06
C VAL A 84 20.08 5.68 -3.00
N GLU A 85 19.32 5.28 -4.00
CA GLU A 85 17.88 5.40 -4.03
C GLU A 85 17.29 4.00 -4.13
N ALA A 86 16.28 3.70 -3.32
CA ALA A 86 15.62 2.42 -3.36
C ALA A 86 14.11 2.61 -3.38
N ALA A 87 13.39 1.64 -3.91
CA ALA A 87 11.95 1.56 -3.79
C ALA A 87 11.49 0.12 -3.59
N ILE A 88 10.36 -0.04 -2.91
CA ILE A 88 9.70 -1.32 -2.72
C ILE A 88 8.23 -1.20 -3.12
N GLY A 89 7.77 -2.17 -3.90
CA GLY A 89 6.40 -2.33 -4.33
C GLY A 89 5.84 -3.67 -3.87
N TYR A 90 4.54 -3.73 -3.57
CA TYR A 90 3.92 -4.96 -3.08
C TYR A 90 2.46 -5.12 -3.53
N GLY A 91 2.08 -6.36 -3.83
CA GLY A 91 0.70 -6.74 -4.14
C GLY A 91 0.24 -6.38 -5.56
N GLY A 92 -1.06 -6.15 -5.72
CA GLY A 92 -1.69 -5.84 -6.99
C GLY A 92 -1.57 -6.97 -8.01
N ARG A 93 -1.08 -6.65 -9.22
CA ARG A 93 -0.87 -7.59 -10.32
C ARG A 93 0.55 -8.16 -10.39
N LEU A 94 1.36 -7.96 -9.34
CA LEU A 94 2.65 -8.63 -9.25
C LEU A 94 2.47 -10.15 -9.12
N PRO A 95 3.42 -10.97 -9.62
CA PRO A 95 3.36 -12.42 -9.48
C PRO A 95 3.25 -12.84 -8.01
N ALA A 96 2.19 -13.59 -7.67
CA ALA A 96 1.93 -13.99 -6.28
C ALA A 96 2.93 -15.04 -5.76
N GLU A 97 3.54 -15.80 -6.66
CA GLU A 97 4.50 -16.86 -6.36
C GLU A 97 5.83 -16.61 -7.10
N GLY A 98 6.91 -17.17 -6.58
CA GLY A 98 8.26 -17.02 -7.12
C GLY A 98 9.08 -15.93 -6.44
N ASN A 99 10.23 -15.63 -7.03
CA ASN A 99 11.16 -14.62 -6.53
C ASN A 99 10.62 -13.20 -6.79
N ALA A 100 10.93 -12.28 -5.88
CA ALA A 100 10.66 -10.86 -6.08
C ALA A 100 11.33 -10.34 -7.37
N ILE A 101 10.69 -9.37 -8.01
CA ILE A 101 11.26 -8.67 -9.15
C ILE A 101 12.31 -7.68 -8.64
N LEU A 102 13.58 -7.85 -9.02
CA LEU A 102 14.67 -6.93 -8.65
C LEU A 102 15.10 -6.10 -9.85
N LEU A 103 14.89 -4.79 -9.76
CA LEU A 103 15.33 -3.79 -10.73
C LEU A 103 16.60 -3.11 -10.22
N ARG A 104 17.71 -3.30 -10.93
CA ARG A 104 19.01 -2.72 -10.55
C ARG A 104 19.38 -1.60 -11.51
N PHE A 105 19.79 -0.46 -10.96
CA PHE A 105 20.22 0.69 -11.75
C PHE A 105 21.56 1.23 -11.25
N ALA A 106 22.40 1.67 -12.19
CA ALA A 106 23.61 2.43 -11.91
C ALA A 106 23.63 3.67 -12.79
N ASN A 107 23.75 4.86 -12.21
CA ASN A 107 23.72 6.15 -12.95
C ASN A 107 22.58 6.22 -13.99
N ARG A 108 21.35 5.85 -13.58
CA ARG A 108 20.13 5.79 -14.42
C ARG A 108 20.15 4.76 -15.56
N VAL A 109 21.16 3.88 -15.61
CA VAL A 109 21.23 2.78 -16.59
C VAL A 109 20.77 1.48 -15.93
N PRO A 110 19.81 0.73 -16.52
CA PRO A 110 19.39 -0.55 -15.99
C PRO A 110 20.47 -1.63 -16.17
N LEU A 111 20.68 -2.43 -15.14
CA LEU A 111 21.62 -3.55 -15.14
C LEU A 111 20.87 -4.87 -15.33
N MET A 112 20.96 -5.45 -16.53
CA MET A 112 20.15 -6.62 -16.91
C MET A 112 20.83 -7.95 -16.61
N TYR A 113 22.16 -8.03 -16.72
CA TYR A 113 22.92 -9.28 -16.61
C TYR A 113 23.67 -9.41 -15.29
N GLN A 114 24.21 -10.60 -15.03
CA GLN A 114 25.10 -10.90 -13.90
C GLN A 114 24.54 -10.53 -12.51
N GLN A 115 23.24 -10.80 -12.29
CA GLN A 115 22.59 -10.50 -11.02
C GLN A 115 23.30 -11.14 -9.81
N GLY A 116 23.82 -12.37 -9.95
CA GLY A 116 24.50 -13.09 -8.87
C GLY A 116 25.85 -12.49 -8.43
N ALA A 117 26.47 -11.64 -9.25
CA ALA A 117 27.75 -10.99 -8.92
C ALA A 117 27.58 -9.54 -8.45
N CYS A 118 26.33 -9.07 -8.30
CA CYS A 118 26.04 -7.67 -7.99
C CYS A 118 25.81 -7.47 -6.49
N ALA A 119 26.51 -6.49 -5.91
CA ALA A 119 26.36 -6.08 -4.52
C ALA A 119 24.92 -5.73 -4.14
N ILE A 120 24.13 -5.19 -5.08
CA ILE A 120 22.70 -4.91 -4.87
C ILE A 120 21.94 -6.21 -4.54
N THR A 121 22.15 -7.27 -5.32
CA THR A 121 21.50 -8.56 -5.11
C THR A 121 21.94 -9.19 -3.80
N GLU A 122 23.24 -9.09 -3.49
CA GLU A 122 23.81 -9.58 -2.23
C GLU A 122 23.18 -8.87 -1.03
N CYS A 123 23.08 -7.53 -1.06
CA CYS A 123 22.40 -6.75 -0.03
C CYS A 123 20.93 -7.13 0.13
N VAL A 124 20.20 -7.32 -0.99
CA VAL A 124 18.80 -7.76 -0.96
C VAL A 124 18.70 -9.15 -0.33
N THR A 125 19.61 -10.07 -0.65
CA THR A 125 19.63 -11.44 -0.10
C THR A 125 20.03 -11.47 1.37
N GLY A 126 20.88 -10.54 1.81
CA GLY A 126 21.35 -10.42 3.19
C GLY A 126 20.31 -9.88 4.18
N ILE A 127 19.21 -9.32 3.70
CA ILE A 127 18.13 -8.81 4.55
C ILE A 127 17.22 -9.95 5.00
N ASN A 128 16.89 -9.96 6.30
CA ASN A 128 15.89 -10.87 6.85
C ASN A 128 14.47 -10.36 6.61
N TRP A 129 13.95 -10.60 5.40
CA TRP A 129 12.61 -10.22 4.93
C TRP A 129 11.47 -10.77 5.78
N LYS A 130 11.67 -11.90 6.47
CA LYS A 130 10.68 -12.46 7.40
C LYS A 130 10.32 -11.47 8.52
N LEU A 131 11.26 -10.62 8.96
CA LEU A 131 10.99 -9.58 9.97
C LEU A 131 10.01 -8.51 9.48
N TYR A 132 9.86 -8.37 8.17
CA TYR A 132 8.97 -7.45 7.48
C TYR A 132 7.70 -8.13 6.94
N ASN A 133 7.40 -9.36 7.41
CA ASN A 133 6.27 -10.19 6.99
C ASN A 133 6.31 -10.58 5.49
N ILE A 134 7.51 -10.67 4.92
CA ILE A 134 7.73 -11.12 3.55
C ILE A 134 8.39 -12.50 3.59
N SER A 135 7.86 -13.43 2.81
CA SER A 135 8.47 -14.74 2.61
C SER A 135 9.82 -14.61 1.91
N GLN A 136 10.73 -15.56 2.15
CA GLN A 136 12.03 -15.60 1.49
C GLN A 136 12.48 -17.05 1.27
N ALA A 137 13.16 -17.30 0.15
CA ALA A 137 13.77 -18.57 -0.19
C ALA A 137 15.27 -18.34 -0.47
N GLY A 138 16.15 -19.08 0.21
CA GLY A 138 17.61 -18.86 0.09
C GLY A 138 18.08 -17.45 0.47
N GLY A 139 17.32 -16.74 1.30
CA GLY A 139 17.57 -15.33 1.68
C GLY A 139 16.92 -14.30 0.75
N PHE A 140 16.57 -14.68 -0.48
CA PHE A 140 15.93 -13.78 -1.44
C PHE A 140 14.41 -13.67 -1.20
N PRO A 141 13.81 -12.46 -1.25
CA PRO A 141 12.39 -12.29 -0.99
C PRO A 141 11.53 -12.97 -2.06
N THR A 142 10.41 -13.54 -1.65
CA THR A 142 9.45 -14.25 -2.52
C THR A 142 8.04 -13.69 -2.38
N GLY A 143 7.24 -13.89 -3.45
CA GLY A 143 5.87 -13.41 -3.56
C GLY A 143 5.74 -12.11 -4.35
N PRO A 144 4.60 -11.39 -4.22
CA PRO A 144 4.28 -10.23 -5.04
C PRO A 144 5.02 -8.98 -4.57
N VAL A 145 6.35 -9.00 -4.72
CA VAL A 145 7.27 -7.97 -4.25
C VAL A 145 8.11 -7.49 -5.43
N LEU A 146 8.26 -6.18 -5.54
CA LEU A 146 9.18 -5.53 -6.47
C LEU A 146 10.16 -4.69 -5.66
N ILE A 147 11.45 -4.80 -5.96
CA ILE A 147 12.51 -4.01 -5.34
C ILE A 147 13.26 -3.30 -6.44
N LEU A 148 13.42 -1.99 -6.31
CA LEU A 148 14.29 -1.18 -7.16
C LEU A 148 15.44 -0.64 -6.31
N VAL A 149 16.66 -0.73 -6.81
CA VAL A 149 17.82 -0.08 -6.20
C VAL A 149 18.63 0.62 -7.28
N HIS A 150 18.88 1.90 -7.06
CA HIS A 150 19.65 2.78 -7.91
C HIS A 150 20.88 3.29 -7.14
N VAL A 151 22.07 3.08 -7.70
CA VAL A 151 23.32 3.64 -7.20
C VAL A 151 23.77 4.74 -8.17
N ALA A 152 23.84 5.97 -7.69
CA ALA A 152 24.40 7.09 -8.45
C ALA A 152 25.77 7.45 -7.88
N SER A 153 26.79 7.57 -8.73
CA SER A 153 28.15 7.93 -8.33
C SER A 153 28.89 8.65 -9.46
N THR A 154 29.87 9.49 -9.11
CA THR A 154 30.81 10.06 -10.10
C THR A 154 31.60 8.97 -10.83
N ASN A 155 31.85 7.85 -10.14
CA ASN A 155 32.47 6.66 -10.70
C ASN A 155 31.81 5.46 -10.03
N VAL A 156 31.05 4.65 -10.76
CA VAL A 156 30.40 3.46 -10.19
C VAL A 156 31.42 2.31 -10.20
N PRO A 157 31.65 1.63 -9.05
CA PRO A 157 32.58 0.51 -9.01
C PRO A 157 31.90 -0.72 -9.61
N PHE A 158 32.33 -1.12 -10.81
CA PHE A 158 31.83 -2.32 -11.48
C PHE A 158 32.77 -3.52 -11.25
N THR A 159 32.22 -4.73 -11.24
CA THR A 159 33.01 -5.97 -11.10
C THR A 159 33.82 -6.30 -12.35
N SER A 160 33.38 -5.83 -13.52
CA SER A 160 34.01 -6.07 -14.82
C SER A 160 33.87 -4.86 -15.74
N GLU A 161 34.64 -4.84 -16.82
CA GLU A 161 34.59 -3.79 -17.85
C GLU A 161 33.24 -3.71 -18.57
N SER A 162 32.45 -4.79 -18.56
CA SER A 162 31.11 -4.87 -19.16
C SER A 162 30.06 -4.05 -18.41
N LYS A 163 30.36 -3.61 -17.17
CA LYS A 163 29.50 -2.76 -16.34
C LYS A 163 28.11 -3.34 -16.02
N ASP A 164 28.01 -4.67 -15.92
CA ASP A 164 26.74 -5.37 -15.64
C ASP A 164 26.40 -5.50 -14.14
N ALA A 165 27.40 -5.35 -13.26
CA ALA A 165 27.23 -5.55 -11.83
C ALA A 165 28.07 -4.55 -11.02
N VAL A 166 27.44 -3.95 -10.01
CA VAL A 166 28.11 -3.12 -9.00
C VAL A 166 28.91 -4.02 -8.06
N ALA A 167 30.17 -3.68 -7.82
CA ALA A 167 31.07 -4.39 -6.91
C ALA A 167 30.73 -4.17 -5.44
N GLY A 168 31.09 -5.13 -4.59
CA GLY A 168 30.84 -5.11 -3.14
C GLY A 168 31.76 -4.15 -2.39
N ILE A 169 31.41 -2.87 -2.39
CA ILE A 169 32.09 -1.83 -1.62
C ILE A 169 31.33 -1.64 -0.29
N PRO A 170 31.96 -1.82 0.88
CA PRO A 170 31.28 -1.81 2.18
C PRO A 170 30.43 -0.54 2.44
N GLU A 171 30.92 0.63 2.04
CA GLU A 171 30.20 1.89 2.19
C GLU A 171 28.90 1.92 1.37
N ILE A 172 28.94 1.36 0.14
CA ILE A 172 27.78 1.29 -0.75
C ILE A 172 26.77 0.27 -0.22
N GLU A 173 27.24 -0.93 0.15
CA GLU A 173 26.41 -2.01 0.68
C GLU A 173 25.67 -1.60 1.96
N LYS A 174 26.36 -0.86 2.83
CA LYS A 174 25.77 -0.29 4.04
C LYS A 174 24.60 0.63 3.71
N GLU A 175 24.77 1.57 2.78
CA GLU A 175 23.70 2.51 2.42
C GLU A 175 22.54 1.82 1.67
N ILE A 176 22.83 0.82 0.82
CA ILE A 176 21.78 -0.03 0.21
C ILE A 176 20.97 -0.75 1.30
N THR A 177 21.65 -1.39 2.24
CA THR A 177 21.01 -2.14 3.31
C THR A 177 20.14 -1.23 4.18
N LEU A 178 20.63 -0.05 4.56
CA LEU A 178 19.87 0.91 5.35
C LEU A 178 18.62 1.41 4.61
N ALA A 179 18.73 1.73 3.31
CA ALA A 179 17.59 2.15 2.50
C ALA A 179 16.51 1.07 2.41
N LEU A 180 16.91 -0.18 2.19
CA LEU A 180 15.98 -1.31 2.12
C LEU A 180 15.35 -1.64 3.48
N GLN A 181 16.08 -1.48 4.59
CA GLN A 181 15.51 -1.65 5.94
C GLN A 181 14.47 -0.58 6.28
N ASP A 182 14.72 0.68 5.88
CA ASP A 182 13.74 1.77 6.05
C ASP A 182 12.45 1.45 5.29
N LEU A 183 12.56 1.05 4.02
CA LEU A 183 11.43 0.63 3.19
C LEU A 183 10.72 -0.63 3.73
N GLY A 184 11.49 -1.60 4.24
CA GLY A 184 10.96 -2.82 4.85
C GLY A 184 10.05 -2.54 6.05
N ARG A 185 10.39 -1.53 6.88
CA ARG A 185 9.54 -1.11 8.01
C ARG A 185 8.18 -0.58 7.55
N GLU A 186 8.14 0.19 6.47
CA GLU A 186 6.90 0.72 5.90
C GLU A 186 6.05 -0.38 5.27
N LEU A 187 6.69 -1.27 4.50
CA LEU A 187 6.02 -2.44 3.93
C LEU A 187 5.41 -3.33 5.01
N LYS A 188 6.15 -3.58 6.10
CA LYS A 188 5.64 -4.36 7.25
C LYS A 188 4.35 -3.77 7.80
N ASN A 189 4.28 -2.45 7.95
CA ASN A 189 3.09 -1.76 8.45
C ASN A 189 1.90 -1.95 7.51
N PHE A 190 2.12 -1.85 6.20
CA PHE A 190 1.10 -2.10 5.19
C PHE A 190 0.60 -3.55 5.23
N VAL A 191 1.51 -4.53 5.13
CA VAL A 191 1.17 -5.97 5.15
C VAL A 191 0.45 -6.34 6.44
N SER A 192 0.94 -5.88 7.59
CA SER A 192 0.31 -6.14 8.89
C SER A 192 -1.11 -5.58 8.98
N ARG A 193 -1.38 -4.40 8.41
CA ARG A 193 -2.73 -3.83 8.38
C ARG A 193 -3.66 -4.65 7.48
N ARG A 194 -3.17 -5.05 6.31
CA ARG A 194 -3.92 -5.88 5.36
C ARG A 194 -4.28 -7.23 5.96
N ASP A 195 -3.31 -7.92 6.55
CA ASP A 195 -3.52 -9.27 7.13
C ASP A 195 -4.46 -9.21 8.33
N LYS A 196 -4.38 -8.17 9.17
CA LYS A 196 -5.34 -7.93 10.25
C LYS A 196 -6.75 -7.69 9.73
N SER A 197 -6.89 -6.89 8.67
CA SER A 197 -8.19 -6.62 8.04
C SER A 197 -8.81 -7.90 7.48
N LYS A 198 -8.01 -8.70 6.76
CA LYS A 198 -8.44 -9.97 6.19
C LYS A 198 -8.86 -10.97 7.29
N LEU A 199 -8.05 -11.11 8.34
CA LEU A 199 -8.39 -12.00 9.46
C LEU A 199 -9.67 -11.56 10.19
N ALA A 200 -9.89 -10.25 10.35
CA ALA A 200 -11.12 -9.74 10.94
C ALA A 200 -12.35 -10.04 10.06
N GLU A 201 -12.21 -9.91 8.74
CA GLU A 201 -13.27 -10.25 7.78
C GLU A 201 -13.56 -11.75 7.77
N ASP A 202 -12.54 -12.61 7.77
CA ASP A 202 -12.70 -14.07 7.79
C ASP A 202 -13.41 -14.53 9.07
N ARG A 203 -13.05 -13.94 10.23
CA ARG A 203 -13.75 -14.18 11.51
C ARG A 203 -15.20 -13.70 11.47
N ALA A 204 -15.43 -12.50 10.94
CA ALA A 204 -16.77 -11.95 10.80
C ALA A 204 -17.66 -12.87 9.95
N ARG A 205 -17.14 -13.33 8.81
CA ARG A 205 -17.84 -14.26 7.91
C ARG A 205 -18.16 -15.59 8.58
N ALA A 206 -17.20 -16.18 9.31
CA ALA A 206 -17.42 -17.42 10.05
C ALA A 206 -18.51 -17.27 11.12
N VAL A 207 -18.55 -16.14 11.83
CA VAL A 207 -19.58 -15.85 12.83
C VAL A 207 -20.95 -15.63 12.17
N CYS A 208 -21.02 -14.88 11.06
CA CYS A 208 -22.28 -14.69 10.32
C CYS A 208 -22.86 -16.01 9.78
N ALA A 209 -22.02 -17.00 9.46
CA ALA A 209 -22.50 -18.32 9.03
C ALA A 209 -23.24 -19.09 10.14
N ILE A 210 -22.90 -18.85 11.41
CA ILE A 210 -23.43 -19.60 12.56
C ILE A 210 -24.57 -18.84 13.25
N ILE A 211 -24.59 -17.51 13.17
CA ILE A 211 -25.59 -16.65 13.83
C ILE A 211 -27.04 -17.04 13.53
N PRO A 212 -27.45 -17.34 12.28
CA PRO A 212 -28.84 -17.74 11.99
C PRO A 212 -29.25 -19.02 12.71
N GLU A 213 -28.38 -20.03 12.77
CA GLU A 213 -28.65 -21.29 13.48
C GLU A 213 -28.78 -21.06 14.99
N ILE A 214 -27.94 -20.19 15.56
CA ILE A 214 -28.05 -19.79 16.98
C ILE A 214 -29.37 -19.05 17.22
N ALA A 215 -29.75 -18.13 16.34
CA ALA A 215 -30.98 -17.36 16.46
C ALA A 215 -32.21 -18.28 16.41
N GLU A 216 -32.22 -19.26 15.51
CA GLU A 216 -33.28 -20.27 15.43
C GLU A 216 -33.36 -21.09 16.73
N LYS A 217 -32.26 -21.68 17.18
CA LYS A 217 -32.24 -22.54 18.38
C LYS A 217 -32.60 -21.78 19.66
N VAL A 218 -32.13 -20.54 19.81
CA VAL A 218 -32.48 -19.70 20.97
C VAL A 218 -33.97 -19.30 20.92
N SER A 219 -34.50 -18.98 19.74
CA SER A 219 -35.92 -18.64 19.57
C SER A 219 -36.81 -19.86 19.86
N GLU A 220 -36.39 -21.05 19.44
CA GLU A 220 -37.03 -22.34 19.75
C GLU A 220 -37.07 -22.59 21.28
N ILE A 221 -35.93 -22.47 21.97
CA ILE A 221 -35.82 -22.71 23.41
C ILE A 221 -36.65 -21.72 24.24
N VAL A 222 -36.72 -20.45 23.81
CA VAL A 222 -37.42 -19.38 24.54
C VAL A 222 -38.86 -19.21 24.06
N GLU A 223 -39.31 -20.02 23.09
CA GLU A 223 -40.65 -19.97 22.48
C GLU A 223 -41.01 -18.56 21.97
N LYS A 224 -40.05 -17.88 21.35
CA LYS A 224 -40.21 -16.53 20.79
C LYS A 224 -40.08 -16.53 19.27
N PRO A 225 -40.61 -15.51 18.56
CA PRO A 225 -40.42 -15.38 17.13
C PRO A 225 -38.93 -15.26 16.78
N LEU A 226 -38.57 -15.73 15.58
CA LEU A 226 -37.21 -15.70 15.07
C LEU A 226 -36.63 -14.28 15.13
N VAL A 227 -35.47 -14.16 15.76
CA VAL A 227 -34.75 -12.88 15.86
C VAL A 227 -34.10 -12.55 14.51
N ASP A 228 -34.32 -11.33 14.02
CA ASP A 228 -33.65 -10.82 12.83
C ASP A 228 -32.15 -10.60 13.07
N THR A 229 -31.32 -11.36 12.35
CA THR A 229 -29.85 -11.34 12.46
C THR A 229 -29.20 -10.27 11.60
N SER A 230 -29.94 -9.70 10.64
CA SER A 230 -29.45 -8.73 9.66
C SER A 230 -28.73 -7.52 10.29
N PRO A 231 -29.16 -6.93 11.42
CA PRO A 231 -28.42 -5.85 12.09
C PRO A 231 -27.06 -6.30 12.64
N ILE A 232 -26.95 -7.54 13.11
CA ILE A 232 -25.71 -8.07 13.68
C ILE A 232 -24.72 -8.33 12.55
N GLU A 233 -25.19 -8.95 11.46
CA GLU A 233 -24.40 -9.18 10.26
C GLU A 233 -23.92 -7.86 9.64
N GLY A 234 -24.80 -6.87 9.54
CA GLY A 234 -24.45 -5.53 9.07
C GLY A 234 -23.36 -4.86 9.91
N LYS A 235 -23.45 -4.95 11.25
CA LYS A 235 -22.43 -4.40 12.17
C LYS A 235 -21.09 -5.12 12.04
N LEU A 236 -21.12 -6.45 11.94
CA LEU A 236 -19.91 -7.27 11.91
C LEU A 236 -19.16 -7.15 10.58
N MET A 237 -19.92 -7.13 9.47
CA MET A 237 -19.40 -7.02 8.11
C MET A 237 -19.25 -5.56 7.63
N ARG A 238 -19.66 -4.58 8.44
CA ARG A 238 -19.64 -3.13 8.14
C ARG A 238 -20.31 -2.79 6.81
N LYS A 239 -21.53 -3.29 6.60
CA LYS A 239 -22.30 -3.12 5.36
C LYS A 239 -23.45 -2.15 5.52
N LEU A 240 -23.91 -1.61 4.40
CA LEU A 240 -25.22 -0.96 4.30
C LEU A 240 -26.30 -2.05 4.23
N ILE A 241 -27.23 -2.06 5.18
CA ILE A 241 -28.36 -3.00 5.19
C ILE A 241 -29.62 -2.27 4.76
N ALA A 242 -30.20 -2.66 3.64
CA ALA A 242 -31.49 -2.19 3.17
C ALA A 242 -32.55 -3.23 3.51
N LYS A 243 -33.61 -2.82 4.19
CA LYS A 243 -34.73 -3.68 4.57
C LYS A 243 -36.01 -3.14 3.96
N LYS A 244 -36.80 -4.02 3.36
CA LYS A 244 -38.17 -3.73 2.93
C LYS A 244 -39.13 -4.54 3.79
N ALA A 245 -40.19 -3.91 4.27
CA ALA A 245 -41.24 -4.59 5.00
C ALA A 245 -42.60 -3.94 4.72
N THR A 246 -43.62 -4.77 4.53
CA THR A 246 -45.00 -4.36 4.32
C THR A 246 -45.85 -4.79 5.50
N ARG A 247 -46.51 -3.82 6.16
CA ARG A 247 -47.42 -4.07 7.28
C ARG A 247 -48.65 -3.19 7.15
N ASP A 248 -49.84 -3.78 7.33
CA ASP A 248 -51.12 -3.07 7.35
C ASP A 248 -51.34 -2.14 6.14
N GLY A 249 -50.93 -2.58 4.94
CA GLY A 249 -51.06 -1.80 3.69
C GLY A 249 -50.06 -0.63 3.57
N ARG A 250 -48.99 -0.62 4.38
CA ARG A 250 -47.91 0.36 4.33
C ARG A 250 -46.57 -0.33 4.09
N VAL A 251 -45.87 0.08 3.05
CA VAL A 251 -44.51 -0.36 2.72
C VAL A 251 -43.52 0.57 3.41
N THR A 252 -42.53 0.00 4.08
CA THR A 252 -41.43 0.73 4.72
C THR A 252 -40.10 0.20 4.19
N ILE A 253 -39.25 1.11 3.71
CA ILE A 253 -37.87 0.80 3.31
C ILE A 253 -36.94 1.50 4.28
N GLU A 254 -36.02 0.76 4.87
CA GLU A 254 -35.07 1.25 5.86
C GLU A 254 -33.64 0.89 5.45
N LEU A 255 -32.77 1.90 5.35
CA LEU A 255 -31.36 1.74 5.07
C LEU A 255 -30.55 2.08 6.33
N ASN A 256 -29.82 1.10 6.86
CA ASN A 256 -28.93 1.24 8.01
C ASN A 256 -27.47 1.23 7.54
N ASN A 257 -26.74 2.33 7.75
CA ASN A 257 -25.34 2.42 7.33
C ASN A 257 -24.38 1.96 8.46
N TYR A 258 -23.88 0.72 8.38
CA TYR A 258 -22.84 0.24 9.30
C TYR A 258 -21.41 0.38 8.73
N THR A 259 -21.24 1.04 7.59
CA THR A 259 -19.92 1.32 7.02
C THR A 259 -19.22 2.45 7.80
N THR A 260 -17.96 2.74 7.46
CA THR A 260 -17.18 3.83 8.08
C THR A 260 -17.30 5.17 7.36
N GLN A 261 -18.00 5.21 6.22
CA GLN A 261 -18.11 6.38 5.34
C GLN A 261 -19.58 6.69 5.07
N ASP A 262 -19.84 7.90 4.56
CA ASP A 262 -21.17 8.27 4.09
C ASP A 262 -21.56 7.38 2.92
N ALA A 263 -22.78 6.84 2.95
CA ALA A 263 -23.33 6.04 1.88
C ALA A 263 -24.18 6.95 0.98
N GLU A 264 -23.61 7.36 -0.15
CA GLU A 264 -24.32 8.06 -1.23
C GLU A 264 -24.97 7.02 -2.14
N VAL A 265 -26.29 6.86 -2.01
CA VAL A 265 -27.02 5.79 -2.70
C VAL A 265 -28.26 6.29 -3.43
N SER A 266 -28.61 5.56 -4.47
CA SER A 266 -29.89 5.66 -5.15
C SER A 266 -30.68 4.38 -4.89
N VAL A 267 -31.79 4.52 -4.18
CA VAL A 267 -32.73 3.45 -3.82
C VAL A 267 -33.76 3.33 -4.93
N TYR A 268 -33.75 2.22 -5.66
CA TYR A 268 -34.72 1.90 -6.70
C TYR A 268 -35.73 0.90 -6.17
N GLU A 269 -37.00 1.23 -6.25
CA GLU A 269 -38.09 0.31 -5.93
C GLU A 269 -39.02 0.19 -7.14
N ILE A 270 -39.22 -1.04 -7.61
CA ILE A 270 -40.07 -1.35 -8.75
C ILE A 270 -41.22 -2.21 -8.25
N SER A 271 -42.42 -1.65 -8.21
CA SER A 271 -43.65 -2.32 -7.78
C SER A 271 -44.89 -1.73 -8.43
N PRO A 272 -46.05 -2.42 -8.36
CA PRO A 272 -47.33 -1.87 -8.83
C PRO A 272 -47.84 -0.66 -8.02
N ASP A 273 -47.23 -0.37 -6.87
CA ASP A 273 -47.61 0.74 -6.00
C ASP A 273 -47.00 2.06 -6.50
N ASN A 274 -47.80 3.09 -6.70
CA ASN A 274 -47.31 4.39 -7.18
C ASN A 274 -46.54 5.21 -6.12
N ALA A 275 -46.73 4.88 -4.83
CA ALA A 275 -46.14 5.56 -3.68
C ALA A 275 -46.29 7.10 -3.69
N ALA A 276 -47.40 7.63 -4.19
CA ALA A 276 -47.61 9.08 -4.29
C ALA A 276 -47.60 9.80 -2.92
N ASP A 277 -47.86 9.06 -1.84
CA ASP A 277 -47.85 9.52 -0.46
C ASP A 277 -46.54 9.21 0.30
N ALA A 278 -45.47 8.86 -0.42
CA ALA A 278 -44.19 8.51 0.17
C ALA A 278 -43.61 9.66 1.02
N VAL A 279 -43.10 9.30 2.20
CA VAL A 279 -42.38 10.20 3.11
C VAL A 279 -41.01 9.60 3.39
N PRO A 280 -39.90 10.19 2.90
CA PRO A 280 -39.84 11.33 1.97
C PRO A 280 -40.37 10.99 0.56
N MET A 281 -40.78 12.01 -0.20
CA MET A 281 -41.20 11.85 -1.59
C MET A 281 -40.06 11.33 -2.45
N ALA A 282 -40.39 10.50 -3.46
CA ALA A 282 -39.42 10.03 -4.43
C ALA A 282 -38.91 11.18 -5.30
N ASP A 283 -37.61 11.19 -5.57
CA ASP A 283 -36.98 12.17 -6.47
C ASP A 283 -37.41 11.95 -7.92
N PHE A 284 -37.73 10.70 -8.27
CA PHE A 284 -38.19 10.31 -9.59
C PHE A 284 -39.17 9.15 -9.50
N VAL A 285 -40.25 9.23 -10.29
CA VAL A 285 -41.23 8.15 -10.46
C VAL A 285 -41.52 8.01 -11.95
N SER A 286 -41.47 6.79 -12.47
CA SER A 286 -41.88 6.46 -13.84
C SER A 286 -42.77 5.22 -13.87
N ASP A 287 -43.77 5.23 -14.74
CA ASP A 287 -44.67 4.10 -14.99
C ASP A 287 -44.32 3.44 -16.33
N MET A 288 -44.21 2.12 -16.32
CA MET A 288 -44.07 1.29 -17.52
C MET A 288 -44.92 0.03 -17.35
N ASP A 289 -45.92 -0.13 -18.20
CA ASP A 289 -46.83 -1.29 -18.23
C ASP A 289 -47.46 -1.65 -16.87
N GLY A 290 -47.79 -0.63 -16.05
CA GLY A 290 -48.43 -0.82 -14.74
C GLY A 290 -47.45 -1.16 -13.60
N GLN A 291 -46.14 -1.02 -13.84
CA GLN A 291 -45.12 -1.03 -12.79
C GLN A 291 -44.52 0.35 -12.62
N PHE A 292 -44.51 0.83 -11.37
CA PHE A 292 -43.92 2.11 -10.99
C PHE A 292 -42.49 1.89 -10.50
N THR A 293 -41.52 2.48 -11.19
CA THR A 293 -40.15 2.62 -10.72
C THR A 293 -40.01 3.91 -9.93
N LYS A 294 -39.62 3.80 -8.67
CA LYS A 294 -39.46 4.91 -7.74
C LYS A 294 -38.01 5.00 -7.32
N VAL A 295 -37.45 6.21 -7.34
CA VAL A 295 -36.03 6.45 -7.03
C VAL A 295 -35.91 7.49 -5.93
N TRP A 296 -35.17 7.14 -4.87
CA TRP A 296 -34.74 8.07 -3.84
C TRP A 296 -33.23 8.19 -3.83
N LYS A 297 -32.72 9.41 -3.85
CA LYS A 297 -31.31 9.72 -3.65
C LYS A 297 -31.11 10.08 -2.18
N ALA A 298 -30.25 9.33 -1.51
CA ALA A 298 -29.98 9.53 -0.09
C ALA A 298 -28.47 9.52 0.17
N THR A 299 -28.03 10.42 1.03
CA THR A 299 -26.72 10.38 1.66
C THR A 299 -26.92 10.00 3.12
N ILE A 300 -26.42 8.83 3.51
CA ILE A 300 -26.64 8.26 4.84
C ILE A 300 -25.31 8.26 5.59
N PRO A 301 -25.13 9.09 6.63
CA PRO A 301 -23.90 9.10 7.42
C PRO A 301 -23.66 7.75 8.15
N PRO A 302 -22.41 7.47 8.59
CA PRO A 302 -22.10 6.29 9.38
C PRO A 302 -22.96 6.19 10.63
N ARG A 303 -23.51 5.00 10.89
CA ARG A 303 -24.39 4.67 12.03
C ARG A 303 -25.73 5.41 12.04
N GLU A 304 -26.09 6.08 10.95
CA GLU A 304 -27.42 6.63 10.77
C GLU A 304 -28.33 5.70 9.98
N VAL A 305 -29.62 6.00 10.08
CA VAL A 305 -30.70 5.24 9.45
C VAL A 305 -31.51 6.19 8.59
N TRP A 306 -31.70 5.83 7.33
CA TRP A 306 -32.62 6.50 6.43
C TRP A 306 -33.86 5.63 6.24
N ARG A 307 -35.03 6.24 6.21
CA ARG A 307 -36.30 5.51 6.09
C ARG A 307 -37.25 6.24 5.14
N VAL A 308 -37.95 5.46 4.31
CA VAL A 308 -39.12 5.91 3.56
C VAL A 308 -40.31 5.01 3.85
N SER A 309 -41.50 5.58 3.91
CA SER A 309 -42.75 4.82 4.02
C SER A 309 -43.82 5.37 3.09
N TYR A 310 -44.62 4.48 2.50
CA TYR A 310 -45.74 4.83 1.61
C TYR A 310 -46.86 3.79 1.70
N THR A 311 -48.07 4.15 1.26
CA THR A 311 -49.20 3.21 1.22
C THR A 311 -49.09 2.29 0.00
N GLY A 312 -49.20 0.98 0.19
CA GLY A 312 -48.98 0.01 -0.88
C GLY A 312 -49.27 -1.43 -0.46
N LYS A 313 -49.39 -2.31 -1.45
CA LYS A 313 -49.56 -3.75 -1.23
C LYS A 313 -48.24 -4.48 -1.02
N GLY A 314 -47.09 -3.80 -1.22
CA GLY A 314 -45.78 -4.42 -1.08
C GLY A 314 -45.41 -5.28 -2.29
N GLY A 315 -44.35 -6.08 -2.14
CA GLY A 315 -43.80 -6.88 -3.24
C GLY A 315 -43.11 -6.04 -4.32
N GLY A 316 -42.49 -6.67 -5.30
CA GLY A 316 -41.64 -5.99 -6.29
C GLY A 316 -40.15 -5.99 -5.91
N LEU A 317 -39.31 -5.31 -6.69
CA LEU A 317 -37.85 -5.39 -6.58
C LEU A 317 -37.28 -4.14 -5.90
N LEU A 318 -36.40 -4.33 -4.91
CA LEU A 318 -35.58 -3.29 -4.31
C LEU A 318 -34.12 -3.43 -4.77
N ASP A 319 -33.58 -2.40 -5.43
CA ASP A 319 -32.17 -2.31 -5.84
C ASP A 319 -31.53 -1.04 -5.26
N ILE A 320 -30.29 -1.16 -4.78
CA ILE A 320 -29.53 -0.05 -4.18
C ILE A 320 -28.28 0.19 -5.02
N ARG A 321 -28.18 1.36 -5.64
CA ARG A 321 -27.01 1.76 -6.46
C ARG A 321 -26.19 2.83 -5.76
N GLY A 322 -24.94 3.01 -6.18
CA GLY A 322 -24.01 3.99 -5.60
C GLY A 322 -23.02 3.40 -4.59
N ILE A 323 -23.20 2.14 -4.20
CA ILE A 323 -22.29 1.39 -3.32
C ILE A 323 -21.91 0.04 -3.93
N GLU A 324 -20.69 -0.42 -3.69
CA GLU A 324 -20.21 -1.73 -4.14
C GLU A 324 -21.08 -2.87 -3.57
N ASP A 325 -21.39 -3.88 -4.40
CA ASP A 325 -22.25 -5.01 -4.00
C ASP A 325 -21.70 -5.77 -2.78
N ALA A 326 -20.38 -5.86 -2.65
CA ALA A 326 -19.73 -6.47 -1.48
C ALA A 326 -20.04 -5.74 -0.17
N LYS A 327 -20.39 -4.44 -0.23
CA LYS A 327 -20.63 -3.55 0.92
C LYS A 327 -22.11 -3.30 1.21
N LYS A 328 -23.03 -3.92 0.47
CA LYS A 328 -24.48 -3.85 0.73
C LYS A 328 -25.10 -5.22 0.94
N MET A 329 -26.27 -5.22 1.56
CA MET A 329 -27.16 -6.38 1.66
C MET A 329 -28.59 -5.87 1.63
N VAL A 330 -29.42 -6.49 0.80
CA VAL A 330 -30.85 -6.19 0.68
C VAL A 330 -31.61 -7.36 1.29
N VAL A 331 -32.50 -7.05 2.22
CA VAL A 331 -33.32 -8.01 2.94
C VAL A 331 -34.77 -7.66 2.67
N ASP A 332 -35.48 -8.57 2.00
CA ASP A 332 -36.92 -8.47 1.84
C ASP A 332 -37.58 -9.22 2.99
N LEU A 333 -38.38 -8.50 3.78
CA LEU A 333 -39.13 -9.03 4.92
C LEU A 333 -40.61 -9.14 4.61
N ASP A 334 -41.01 -8.92 3.35
CA ASP A 334 -42.35 -9.26 2.89
C ASP A 334 -42.50 -10.80 2.92
N VAL A 335 -43.31 -11.30 3.85
CA VAL A 335 -43.68 -12.72 4.00
C VAL A 335 -45.05 -12.94 3.38
#